data_AF-A0A970FKB2-F1
#
_entry.id   AF-A0A970FKB2-F1
#
_cell.length_a   1.000
_cell.length_b   1.000
_cell.length_c   1.000
_cell.angle_alpha   90.00
_cell.angle_beta   90.00
_cell.angle_gamma   90.00
#
_symmetry.space_group_name_H-M   'P 1'
#
loop_
_entity.id
_entity.type
_entity.pdbx_description
1 polymer ?
#
loop_
_entity_poly.entity_id
_entity_poly.type
_entity_poly.pdbx_seq_one_letter_code
_entity_poly.pdbx_strand_id
1 'polypeptide(L)'
;MKNMSIKKFLVDLKETFKKLGTSKKRIYSWLQYVFTIVFFVSAFLFVNEVFIQPYRSRKVMDEIKNIYQNTGENPASDTPLTDVLDSGSSDLNGCNPATLPKFNEILKINDDVQGWITIPLTKIDYPVLKAKDNDPDFYLSRNIYGEKDKNGSIFIDANSSIEAKNIVIHGHNMKSGDMFHDLVEFQDIEYYKLRPVIYFDTIYQTNAWKIISVFITNGSSAEEPFFDYTRSEFVDSSDFLNFVYQLKVRSIYNTNVDINENDQLITLSTCTYELPDYRNVVIARKVRDNEEIDVDVEKTTKNNPLYTERYYRTYGGTPPKVSSFEEALQAGEIDWYNPDYNPVSHPASAY
;
A
#
# COMPACT_ATOMS: atom_id res chain seq x y z
N MET A 1 -24.10 -29.33 27.53
CA MET A 1 -24.79 -30.52 26.95
C MET A 1 -23.79 -31.30 26.11
N LYS A 2 -23.91 -32.63 26.15
CA LYS A 2 -22.85 -33.63 25.95
C LYS A 2 -22.08 -33.54 24.62
N ASN A 3 -20.75 -33.56 24.73
CA ASN A 3 -19.81 -34.09 23.74
C ASN A 3 -20.30 -35.47 23.28
N MET A 4 -20.97 -35.52 22.13
CA MET A 4 -21.33 -36.76 21.48
C MET A 4 -20.04 -37.38 20.97
N SER A 5 -19.50 -38.34 21.72
CA SER A 5 -18.27 -39.06 21.38
C SER A 5 -18.33 -39.52 19.92
N ILE A 6 -17.29 -39.20 19.13
CA ILE A 6 -17.14 -39.63 17.73
C ILE A 6 -17.39 -41.15 17.59
N LYS A 7 -17.06 -41.94 18.62
CA LYS A 7 -17.38 -43.37 18.69
C LYS A 7 -18.89 -43.66 18.64
N LYS A 8 -19.73 -42.86 19.32
CA LYS A 8 -21.18 -43.01 19.30
C LYS A 8 -21.76 -42.64 17.92
N PHE A 9 -21.27 -41.57 17.32
CA PHE A 9 -21.64 -41.20 15.94
C PHE A 9 -21.27 -42.30 14.94
N LEU A 10 -20.07 -42.89 15.05
CA LEU A 10 -19.63 -43.98 14.19
C LEU A 10 -20.43 -45.28 14.42
N VAL A 11 -20.84 -45.57 15.65
CA VAL A 11 -21.71 -46.73 15.98
C VAL A 11 -23.11 -46.52 15.41
N ASP A 12 -23.71 -45.34 15.61
CA ASP A 12 -25.02 -45.00 15.05
C ASP A 12 -24.98 -45.02 13.52
N LEU A 13 -23.91 -44.49 12.90
CA LEU A 13 -23.69 -44.54 11.46
C LEU A 13 -23.64 -46.00 10.97
N LYS A 14 -22.88 -46.85 11.65
CA LYS A 14 -22.72 -48.28 11.31
C LYS A 14 -24.02 -49.06 11.48
N GLU A 15 -24.83 -48.77 12.51
CA GLU A 15 -26.16 -49.35 12.67
C GLU A 15 -27.15 -48.85 11.62
N THR A 16 -27.05 -47.58 11.22
CA THR A 16 -27.87 -47.00 10.14
C THR A 16 -27.54 -47.69 8.81
N PHE A 17 -26.25 -47.90 8.51
CA PHE A 17 -25.78 -48.69 7.36
C PHE A 17 -26.23 -50.15 7.40
N LYS A 18 -26.34 -50.76 8.60
CA LYS A 18 -26.80 -52.14 8.79
C LYS A 18 -28.32 -52.28 8.64
N LYS A 19 -29.10 -51.26 9.04
CA LYS A 19 -30.57 -51.19 8.88
C LYS A 19 -31.01 -50.87 7.45
N LEU A 20 -30.15 -50.24 6.65
CA LEU A 20 -30.30 -50.08 5.21
C LEU A 20 -30.07 -51.43 4.50
N GLY A 21 -30.91 -52.44 4.77
CA GLY A 21 -30.93 -53.69 4.02
C GLY A 21 -31.30 -53.41 2.56
N THR A 22 -30.31 -53.19 1.70
CA THR A 22 -30.57 -52.59 0.39
C THR A 22 -29.55 -53.01 -0.66
N SER A 23 -30.07 -53.53 -1.78
CA SER A 23 -29.34 -53.87 -3.01
C SER A 23 -28.24 -52.85 -3.34
N LYS A 24 -27.09 -53.32 -3.84
CA LYS A 24 -25.96 -52.49 -4.31
C LYS A 24 -26.43 -51.26 -5.11
N LYS A 25 -27.51 -51.40 -5.89
CA LYS A 25 -28.16 -50.32 -6.66
C LYS A 25 -28.63 -49.14 -5.80
N ARG A 26 -29.23 -49.39 -4.63
CA ARG A 26 -29.72 -48.33 -3.71
C ARG A 26 -28.57 -47.58 -3.04
N ILE A 27 -27.46 -48.27 -2.75
CA ILE A 27 -26.23 -47.65 -2.24
C ILE A 27 -25.61 -46.74 -3.31
N TYR A 28 -25.49 -47.22 -4.56
CA TYR A 28 -24.99 -46.40 -5.67
C TYR A 28 -25.88 -45.17 -5.94
N SER A 29 -27.20 -45.33 -5.92
CA SER A 29 -28.12 -44.19 -6.06
C SER A 29 -27.95 -43.17 -4.94
N TRP A 30 -27.81 -43.61 -3.69
CA TRP A 30 -27.58 -42.69 -2.56
C TRP A 30 -26.25 -41.95 -2.69
N LEU A 31 -25.16 -42.65 -3.03
CA LEU A 31 -23.85 -42.03 -3.28
C LEU A 31 -23.91 -41.01 -4.42
N GLN A 32 -24.63 -41.32 -5.50
CA GLN A 32 -24.83 -40.40 -6.61
C GLN A 32 -25.52 -39.11 -6.16
N TYR A 33 -26.57 -39.20 -5.33
CA TYR A 33 -27.23 -38.01 -4.78
C TYR A 33 -26.28 -37.17 -3.92
N VAL A 34 -25.50 -37.82 -3.04
CA VAL A 34 -24.51 -37.12 -2.19
C VAL A 34 -23.47 -36.40 -3.04
N PHE A 35 -22.88 -37.08 -4.03
CA PHE A 35 -21.89 -36.45 -4.92
C PHE A 35 -22.49 -35.32 -5.76
N THR A 36 -23.75 -35.45 -6.19
CA THR A 36 -24.45 -34.38 -6.91
C THR A 36 -24.63 -33.15 -6.02
N ILE A 37 -25.04 -33.32 -4.76
CA ILE A 37 -25.17 -32.22 -3.80
C ILE A 37 -23.81 -31.56 -3.55
N VAL A 38 -22.77 -32.35 -3.28
CA VAL A 38 -21.41 -31.84 -3.06
C VAL A 38 -20.91 -31.07 -4.28
N PHE A 39 -21.19 -31.55 -5.49
CA PHE A 39 -20.85 -30.86 -6.74
C PHE A 39 -21.53 -29.48 -6.82
N PHE A 40 -22.84 -29.40 -6.58
CA PHE A 40 -23.56 -28.12 -6.63
C PHE A 40 -23.15 -27.15 -5.53
N VAL A 41 -22.90 -27.63 -4.31
CA VAL A 41 -22.39 -26.78 -3.22
C VAL A 41 -21.00 -26.26 -3.56
N SER A 42 -20.11 -27.12 -4.07
CA SER A 42 -18.76 -26.71 -4.47
C SER A 42 -18.78 -25.74 -5.65
N ALA A 43 -19.66 -25.97 -6.63
CA ALA A 43 -19.86 -25.05 -7.75
C ALA A 43 -20.40 -23.68 -7.28
N PHE A 44 -21.35 -23.66 -6.33
CA PHE A 44 -21.85 -22.43 -5.74
C PHE A 44 -20.75 -21.65 -5.00
N LEU A 45 -19.96 -22.33 -4.16
CA LEU A 45 -18.83 -21.71 -3.45
C LEU A 45 -17.79 -21.19 -4.45
N PHE A 46 -17.49 -21.96 -5.49
CA PHE A 46 -16.57 -21.54 -6.56
C PHE A 46 -17.08 -20.31 -7.30
N VAL A 47 -18.37 -20.23 -7.66
CA VAL A 47 -18.93 -19.04 -8.33
C VAL A 47 -18.90 -17.82 -7.41
N ASN A 48 -19.24 -18.01 -6.14
CA ASN A 48 -19.22 -16.94 -5.15
C ASN A 48 -17.81 -16.35 -4.97
N GLU A 49 -16.81 -17.22 -4.86
CA GLU A 49 -15.40 -16.85 -4.75
C GLU A 49 -14.83 -16.28 -6.04
N VAL A 50 -15.16 -16.95 -7.15
CA VAL A 50 -14.90 -16.68 -8.57
C VAL A 50 -15.15 -15.24 -9.01
N PHE A 51 -16.43 -14.90 -8.85
CA PHE A 51 -17.09 -13.87 -9.63
C PHE A 51 -17.84 -12.90 -8.72
N ILE A 52 -18.58 -13.40 -7.73
CA ILE A 52 -19.45 -12.55 -6.90
C ILE A 52 -18.64 -11.66 -5.97
N GLN A 53 -17.67 -12.23 -5.24
CA GLN A 53 -16.82 -11.47 -4.31
C GLN A 53 -16.04 -10.36 -5.04
N PRO A 54 -15.26 -10.64 -6.12
CA PRO A 54 -14.55 -9.59 -6.84
C PRO A 54 -15.47 -8.51 -7.44
N TYR A 55 -16.67 -8.89 -7.91
CA TYR A 55 -17.64 -7.93 -8.42
C TYR A 55 -18.15 -7.00 -7.32
N ARG A 56 -18.46 -7.53 -6.13
CA ARG A 56 -18.89 -6.73 -4.98
C ARG A 56 -17.80 -5.75 -4.55
N SER A 57 -16.56 -6.21 -4.43
CA SER A 57 -15.42 -5.36 -4.05
C SER A 57 -15.22 -4.21 -5.03
N ARG A 58 -15.26 -4.47 -6.35
CA ARG A 58 -15.16 -3.41 -7.37
C ARG A 58 -16.31 -2.42 -7.27
N LYS A 59 -17.54 -2.90 -7.11
CA LYS A 59 -18.71 -2.03 -6.97
C LYS A 59 -18.59 -1.09 -5.77
N VAL A 60 -18.12 -1.60 -4.63
CA VAL A 60 -17.85 -0.78 -3.44
C VAL A 60 -16.78 0.26 -3.76
N MET A 61 -15.67 -0.11 -4.38
CA MET A 61 -14.61 0.85 -4.73
C MET A 61 -15.08 1.91 -5.73
N ASP A 62 -15.86 1.53 -6.74
CA ASP A 62 -16.44 2.47 -7.72
C ASP A 62 -17.40 3.47 -7.05
N GLU A 63 -18.24 3.00 -6.12
CA GLU A 63 -19.13 3.85 -5.32
C GLU A 63 -18.33 4.87 -4.50
N ILE A 64 -17.32 4.41 -3.78
CA ILE A 64 -16.48 5.26 -2.91
C ILE A 64 -15.68 6.27 -3.73
N LYS A 65 -15.13 5.85 -4.88
CA LYS A 65 -14.46 6.74 -5.82
C LYS A 65 -15.41 7.82 -6.35
N ASN A 66 -16.63 7.45 -6.73
CA ASN A 66 -17.62 8.44 -7.18
C ASN A 66 -17.97 9.45 -6.07
N ILE A 67 -18.09 8.99 -4.81
CA ILE A 67 -18.33 9.90 -3.67
C ILE A 67 -17.16 10.88 -3.52
N TYR A 68 -15.92 10.39 -3.53
CA TYR A 68 -14.73 11.23 -3.42
C TYR A 68 -14.63 12.28 -4.54
N GLN A 69 -14.81 11.85 -5.80
CA GLN A 69 -14.70 12.74 -6.96
C GLN A 69 -15.84 13.78 -7.01
N ASN A 70 -17.09 13.37 -6.79
CA ASN A 70 -18.24 14.29 -6.81
C ASN A 70 -18.19 15.33 -5.68
N THR A 71 -17.64 14.95 -4.51
CA THR A 71 -17.45 15.89 -3.40
C THR A 71 -16.36 16.91 -3.72
N GLY A 72 -15.32 16.52 -4.47
CA GLY A 72 -14.28 17.43 -4.97
C GLY A 72 -14.79 18.43 -6.01
N GLU A 73 -15.73 18.03 -6.87
CA GLU A 73 -16.27 18.89 -7.94
C GLU A 73 -17.40 19.84 -7.48
N ASN A 74 -18.14 19.53 -6.41
CA ASN A 74 -19.22 20.37 -5.87
C ASN A 74 -18.91 20.92 -4.45
N PRO A 75 -18.08 21.97 -4.32
CA PRO A 75 -17.75 22.56 -3.01
C PRO A 75 -18.87 23.42 -2.38
N ALA A 76 -20.10 23.42 -2.91
CA ALA A 76 -21.15 24.36 -2.48
C ALA A 76 -22.53 23.71 -2.25
N SER A 77 -22.88 23.51 -0.97
CA SER A 77 -24.21 23.56 -0.32
C SER A 77 -23.96 23.17 1.14
N ASP A 78 -23.86 24.01 2.17
CA ASP A 78 -24.44 25.33 2.46
C ASP A 78 -23.51 26.10 3.42
N THR A 79 -22.86 27.17 2.95
CA THR A 79 -22.58 28.41 3.71
C THR A 79 -21.91 29.43 2.78
N PRO A 80 -22.22 30.74 2.87
CA PRO A 80 -21.71 31.73 1.91
C PRO A 80 -20.19 31.92 2.04
N LEU A 81 -19.50 31.68 0.93
CA LEU A 81 -18.12 32.12 0.66
C LEU A 81 -18.11 33.63 0.45
N THR A 82 -17.87 34.38 1.52
CA THR A 82 -17.28 35.72 1.45
C THR A 82 -16.33 35.85 2.63
N ASP A 83 -15.09 36.26 2.34
CA ASP A 83 -13.94 36.49 3.26
C ASP A 83 -13.03 35.30 3.56
N VAL A 84 -12.34 34.76 2.55
CA VAL A 84 -10.96 34.24 2.75
C VAL A 84 -10.10 34.55 1.51
N LEU A 85 -9.95 35.82 1.20
CA LEU A 85 -8.75 36.30 0.52
C LEU A 85 -8.35 37.60 1.22
N ASP A 86 -7.14 37.59 1.74
CA ASP A 86 -6.44 38.71 2.41
C ASP A 86 -6.70 38.87 3.92
N SER A 87 -5.73 38.44 4.72
CA SER A 87 -5.13 39.25 5.81
C SER A 87 -4.13 38.40 6.59
N GLY A 88 -2.89 38.86 6.63
CA GLY A 88 -1.87 38.32 7.52
C GLY A 88 -2.16 38.60 9.01
N SER A 89 -1.54 37.74 9.81
CA SER A 89 -1.13 37.91 11.21
C SER A 89 -2.15 37.78 12.35
N SER A 90 -1.72 36.90 13.27
CA SER A 90 -1.85 36.90 14.74
C SER A 90 -3.15 36.42 15.40
N ASP A 91 -2.94 35.30 16.11
CA ASP A 91 -3.55 34.86 17.37
C ASP A 91 -4.92 34.19 17.35
N LEU A 92 -4.91 32.86 17.18
CA LEU A 92 -5.62 31.93 18.07
C LEU A 92 -4.86 30.59 18.19
N ASN A 93 -4.65 30.18 19.44
CA ASN A 93 -3.99 28.94 19.85
C ASN A 93 -4.57 27.69 19.18
N GLY A 94 -3.70 26.85 18.59
CA GLY A 94 -3.95 25.43 18.32
C GLY A 94 -5.12 25.11 17.41
N CYS A 95 -5.04 25.46 16.12
CA CYS A 95 -6.04 25.05 15.14
C CYS A 95 -5.56 23.80 14.38
N ASN A 96 -6.23 22.67 14.58
CA ASN A 96 -6.11 21.54 13.67
C ASN A 96 -6.50 22.03 12.26
N PRO A 97 -5.72 21.70 11.21
CA PRO A 97 -6.07 22.11 9.85
C PRO A 97 -7.47 21.59 9.52
N ALA A 98 -8.30 22.46 8.92
CA ALA A 98 -9.63 22.06 8.46
C ALA A 98 -9.50 20.93 7.43
N THR A 99 -10.35 19.91 7.56
CA THR A 99 -10.44 18.80 6.60
C THR A 99 -10.76 19.32 5.19
N LEU A 100 -10.08 18.80 4.18
CA LEU A 100 -10.35 19.15 2.78
C LEU A 100 -11.77 18.71 2.39
N PRO A 101 -12.58 19.57 1.73
CA PRO A 101 -13.98 19.30 1.44
C PRO A 101 -14.25 17.95 0.76
N LYS A 102 -13.36 17.53 -0.15
CA LYS A 102 -13.45 16.24 -0.87
C LYS A 102 -13.48 14.99 0.03
N PHE A 103 -13.06 15.11 1.30
CA PHE A 103 -13.14 14.02 2.28
C PHE A 103 -14.40 14.06 3.16
N ASN A 104 -15.23 15.11 3.09
CA ASN A 104 -16.36 15.28 4.01
C ASN A 104 -17.36 14.12 3.96
N GLU A 105 -17.72 13.64 2.77
CA GLU A 105 -18.69 12.55 2.64
C GLU A 105 -18.07 11.18 2.97
N ILE A 106 -16.81 10.94 2.59
CA ILE A 106 -16.16 9.64 2.86
C ILE A 106 -15.86 9.47 4.36
N LEU A 107 -15.56 10.55 5.07
CA LEU A 107 -15.35 10.50 6.53
C LEU A 107 -16.63 10.20 7.31
N LYS A 108 -17.82 10.49 6.75
CA LYS A 108 -19.10 10.05 7.33
C LYS A 108 -19.31 8.54 7.18
N ILE A 109 -18.70 7.93 6.16
CA ILE A 109 -18.74 6.48 5.93
C ILE A 109 -17.80 5.77 6.90
N ASN A 110 -16.57 6.27 7.00
CA ASN A 110 -15.56 5.73 7.90
C ASN A 110 -14.58 6.83 8.33
N ASP A 111 -14.50 7.06 9.63
CA ASP A 111 -13.61 8.05 10.26
C ASP A 111 -12.14 7.59 10.35
N ASP A 112 -11.86 6.32 10.07
CA ASP A 112 -10.50 5.79 9.94
C ASP A 112 -9.81 6.20 8.61
N VAL A 113 -10.51 6.88 7.69
CA VAL A 113 -9.91 7.40 6.44
C VAL A 113 -8.93 8.52 6.77
N GLN A 114 -7.68 8.36 6.32
CA GLN A 114 -6.59 9.33 6.53
C GLN A 114 -6.11 10.00 5.24
N GLY A 115 -6.53 9.49 4.08
CA GLY A 115 -6.17 10.09 2.80
C GLY A 115 -6.70 9.33 1.60
N TRP A 116 -6.22 9.72 0.43
CA TRP A 116 -6.52 9.12 -0.85
C TRP A 116 -5.24 9.02 -1.69
N ILE A 117 -4.95 7.84 -2.24
CA ILE A 117 -3.76 7.58 -3.05
C ILE A 117 -4.14 7.29 -4.50
N THR A 118 -3.45 7.96 -5.42
CA THR A 118 -3.64 7.79 -6.86
C THR A 118 -2.28 7.72 -7.56
N ILE A 119 -2.11 6.74 -8.45
CA ILE A 119 -0.98 6.68 -9.39
C ILE A 119 -1.56 6.74 -10.81
N PRO A 120 -1.26 7.79 -11.60
CA PRO A 120 -1.79 7.91 -12.96
C PRO A 120 -1.46 6.70 -13.82
N LEU A 121 -2.35 6.37 -14.76
CA LEU A 121 -2.19 5.24 -15.70
C LEU A 121 -2.07 3.86 -15.00
N THR A 122 -2.64 3.73 -13.81
CA THR A 122 -2.78 2.48 -13.04
C THR A 122 -4.21 2.35 -12.53
N LYS A 123 -4.53 1.24 -11.85
CA LYS A 123 -5.76 1.11 -11.07
C LYS A 123 -5.65 1.63 -9.64
N ILE A 124 -4.45 2.04 -9.21
CA ILE A 124 -4.22 2.59 -7.88
C ILE A 124 -4.90 3.95 -7.80
N ASP A 125 -6.09 3.95 -7.20
CA ASP A 125 -6.94 5.12 -6.98
C ASP A 125 -7.92 4.78 -5.84
N TYR A 126 -7.43 4.85 -4.60
CA TYR A 126 -8.07 4.22 -3.44
C TYR A 126 -8.05 5.13 -2.20
N PRO A 127 -9.07 5.00 -1.31
CA PRO A 127 -8.98 5.57 0.03
C PRO A 127 -7.89 4.85 0.84
N VAL A 128 -7.21 5.61 1.69
CA VAL A 128 -6.18 5.10 2.60
C VAL A 128 -6.70 5.19 4.02
N LEU A 129 -6.76 4.05 4.72
CA LEU A 129 -7.29 3.94 6.08
C LEU A 129 -6.19 3.74 7.11
N LYS A 130 -6.47 4.06 8.38
CA LYS A 130 -5.60 3.72 9.50
C LYS A 130 -6.39 2.91 10.51
N ALA A 131 -5.93 1.68 10.77
CA ALA A 131 -6.50 0.85 11.80
C ALA A 131 -6.19 1.40 13.20
N LYS A 132 -7.04 1.07 14.17
CA LYS A 132 -6.80 1.35 15.59
C LYS A 132 -5.65 0.50 16.11
N ASP A 133 -4.86 1.05 17.04
CA ASP A 133 -3.64 0.42 17.56
C ASP A 133 -3.86 -0.97 18.17
N ASN A 134 -5.07 -1.28 18.64
CA ASN A 134 -5.41 -2.56 19.24
C ASN A 134 -5.76 -3.67 18.22
N ASP A 135 -5.95 -3.33 16.95
CA ASP A 135 -6.18 -4.27 15.84
C ASP A 135 -5.51 -3.75 14.55
N PRO A 136 -4.17 -3.70 14.51
CA PRO A 136 -3.44 -3.09 13.38
C PRO A 136 -3.70 -3.77 12.03
N ASP A 137 -4.08 -5.05 12.04
CA ASP A 137 -4.36 -5.84 10.84
C ASP A 137 -5.84 -5.74 10.40
N PHE A 138 -6.64 -4.89 11.03
CA PHE A 138 -8.10 -4.82 10.81
C PHE A 138 -8.46 -4.70 9.32
N TYR A 139 -7.76 -3.83 8.59
CA TYR A 139 -7.97 -3.52 7.18
C TYR A 139 -7.27 -4.47 6.20
N LEU A 140 -6.48 -5.42 6.70
CA LEU A 140 -5.88 -6.46 5.86
C LEU A 140 -6.94 -7.36 5.21
N SER A 141 -8.11 -7.51 5.83
CA SER A 141 -9.19 -8.37 5.33
C SER A 141 -10.58 -7.71 5.38
N ARG A 142 -10.60 -6.37 5.39
CA ARG A 142 -11.83 -5.59 5.44
C ARG A 142 -11.82 -4.42 4.46
N ASN A 143 -12.99 -4.12 3.90
CA ASN A 143 -13.22 -2.94 3.08
C ASN A 143 -13.46 -1.68 3.96
N ILE A 144 -13.71 -0.55 3.32
CA ILE A 144 -14.00 0.73 3.99
C ILE A 144 -15.23 0.69 4.91
N TYR A 145 -16.18 -0.22 4.70
CA TYR A 145 -17.35 -0.37 5.57
C TYR A 145 -17.06 -1.27 6.80
N GLY A 146 -15.83 -1.77 6.93
CA GLY A 146 -15.45 -2.75 7.97
C GLY A 146 -15.95 -4.17 7.69
N GLU A 147 -16.49 -4.43 6.49
CA GLU A 147 -16.99 -5.74 6.10
C GLU A 147 -15.85 -6.61 5.57
N LYS A 148 -15.99 -7.94 5.71
CA LYS A 148 -14.96 -8.87 5.23
C LYS A 148 -14.80 -8.79 3.71
N ASP A 149 -13.58 -8.51 3.28
CA ASP A 149 -13.18 -8.47 1.88
C ASP A 149 -11.78 -9.08 1.74
N LYS A 150 -11.60 -9.98 0.77
CA LYS A 150 -10.30 -10.62 0.49
C LYS A 150 -9.31 -9.66 -0.13
N ASN A 151 -9.79 -8.60 -0.79
CA ASN A 151 -8.95 -7.53 -1.29
C ASN A 151 -8.44 -6.63 -0.17
N GLY A 152 -9.05 -6.68 1.02
CA GLY A 152 -8.77 -5.76 2.12
C GLY A 152 -9.01 -4.30 1.73
N SER A 153 -8.23 -3.41 2.33
CA SER A 153 -8.14 -2.00 1.95
C SER A 153 -6.69 -1.58 1.78
N ILE A 154 -6.46 -0.37 1.26
CA ILE A 154 -5.16 0.28 1.36
C ILE A 154 -5.06 0.95 2.73
N PHE A 155 -4.00 0.68 3.50
CA PHE A 155 -3.92 1.11 4.88
C PHE A 155 -2.52 1.53 5.33
N ILE A 156 -2.45 2.48 6.26
CA ILE A 156 -1.20 2.95 6.88
C ILE A 156 -0.73 1.92 7.91
N ASP A 157 0.57 1.62 7.89
CA ASP A 157 1.24 0.74 8.86
C ASP A 157 0.94 1.13 10.30
N ALA A 158 0.86 0.14 11.20
CA ALA A 158 0.59 0.34 12.63
C ALA A 158 1.53 1.36 13.28
N ASN A 159 2.82 1.37 12.92
CA ASN A 159 3.85 2.23 13.50
C ASN A 159 4.09 3.52 12.69
N SER A 160 3.19 3.84 11.76
CA SER A 160 3.27 5.02 10.91
C SER A 160 1.99 5.87 11.03
N SER A 161 2.03 7.11 10.54
CA SER A 161 0.89 8.02 10.45
C SER A 161 1.08 8.97 9.28
N ILE A 162 0.08 9.82 8.99
CA ILE A 162 0.21 10.83 7.92
C ILE A 162 1.19 11.96 8.26
N GLU A 163 1.55 12.10 9.55
CA GLU A 163 2.55 13.03 10.06
C GLU A 163 3.97 12.42 10.12
N ALA A 164 4.11 11.11 9.93
CA ALA A 164 5.38 10.41 10.04
C ALA A 164 6.40 10.90 9.00
N LYS A 165 7.70 10.81 9.34
CA LYS A 165 8.79 11.16 8.42
C LYS A 165 8.82 10.24 7.20
N ASN A 166 8.41 8.98 7.38
CA ASN A 166 8.15 8.01 6.32
C ASN A 166 6.74 7.43 6.51
N ILE A 167 5.80 7.80 5.64
CA ILE A 167 4.42 7.31 5.67
C ILE A 167 4.39 5.94 5.00
N VAL A 168 4.18 4.89 5.77
CA VAL A 168 4.21 3.51 5.25
C VAL A 168 2.78 3.04 4.98
N ILE A 169 2.51 2.65 3.74
CA ILE A 169 1.20 2.24 3.25
C ILE A 169 1.31 0.84 2.66
N HIS A 170 0.40 -0.04 3.09
CA HIS A 170 0.28 -1.42 2.64
C HIS A 170 -0.95 -1.61 1.77
N GLY A 171 -0.84 -2.55 0.83
CA GLY A 171 -1.95 -3.01 0.02
C GLY A 171 -1.68 -4.39 -0.55
N HIS A 172 -2.73 -5.18 -0.75
CA HIS A 172 -2.58 -6.52 -1.32
C HIS A 172 -2.12 -6.47 -2.78
N ASN A 173 -1.35 -7.49 -3.18
CA ASN A 173 -1.06 -7.78 -4.59
C ASN A 173 -2.08 -8.80 -5.09
N MET A 174 -3.22 -8.33 -5.58
CA MET A 174 -4.31 -9.21 -6.01
C MET A 174 -4.05 -9.78 -7.40
N LYS A 175 -4.28 -11.08 -7.59
CA LYS A 175 -4.24 -11.73 -8.92
C LYS A 175 -5.26 -11.17 -9.92
N SER A 176 -6.29 -10.47 -9.45
CA SER A 176 -7.25 -9.74 -10.29
C SER A 176 -6.65 -8.47 -10.92
N GLY A 177 -5.44 -8.10 -10.50
CA GLY A 177 -4.79 -6.85 -10.85
C GLY A 177 -5.35 -5.64 -10.12
N ASP A 178 -6.02 -5.82 -8.98
CA ASP A 178 -6.57 -4.70 -8.18
C ASP A 178 -5.66 -4.42 -6.97
N MET A 179 -5.96 -3.36 -6.21
CA MET A 179 -5.19 -2.90 -5.05
C MET A 179 -3.78 -2.48 -5.46
N PHE A 180 -2.73 -2.90 -4.75
CA PHE A 180 -1.34 -2.53 -5.05
C PHE A 180 -0.64 -3.48 -6.04
N HIS A 181 -1.41 -4.26 -6.81
CA HIS A 181 -0.84 -5.14 -7.84
C HIS A 181 0.13 -4.38 -8.78
N ASP A 182 -0.27 -3.20 -9.27
CA ASP A 182 0.51 -2.40 -10.23
C ASP A 182 1.90 -1.98 -9.68
N LEU A 183 2.16 -2.06 -8.36
CA LEU A 183 3.48 -1.80 -7.81
C LEU A 183 4.55 -2.78 -8.33
N VAL A 184 4.18 -4.03 -8.66
CA VAL A 184 5.15 -5.00 -9.17
C VAL A 184 5.72 -4.63 -10.53
N GLU A 185 4.95 -3.88 -11.33
CA GLU A 185 5.32 -3.43 -12.68
C GLU A 185 6.38 -2.32 -12.66
N PHE A 186 6.58 -1.64 -11.52
CA PHE A 186 7.67 -0.66 -11.36
C PHE A 186 9.07 -1.29 -11.43
N GLN A 187 9.18 -2.61 -11.54
CA GLN A 187 10.44 -3.28 -11.88
C GLN A 187 10.83 -3.15 -13.36
N ASP A 188 9.91 -2.69 -14.21
CA ASP A 188 10.19 -2.26 -15.57
C ASP A 188 10.44 -0.73 -15.60
N ILE A 189 11.59 -0.35 -16.16
CA ILE A 189 12.03 1.04 -16.23
C ILE A 189 11.06 1.86 -17.08
N GLU A 190 10.52 1.30 -18.17
CA GLU A 190 9.58 2.01 -19.03
C GLU A 190 8.22 2.20 -18.34
N TYR A 191 7.83 1.27 -17.46
CA TYR A 191 6.65 1.43 -16.64
C TYR A 191 6.80 2.57 -15.62
N TYR A 192 7.97 2.64 -14.97
CA TYR A 192 8.35 3.75 -14.09
C TYR A 192 8.39 5.10 -14.83
N LYS A 193 9.01 5.16 -16.01
CA LYS A 193 9.17 6.42 -16.78
C LYS A 193 7.83 7.08 -17.10
N LEU A 194 6.78 6.28 -17.30
CA LEU A 194 5.42 6.78 -17.53
C LEU A 194 4.70 7.22 -16.24
N ARG A 195 5.22 6.85 -15.06
CA ARG A 195 4.57 7.00 -13.75
C ARG A 195 5.55 7.44 -12.65
N PRO A 196 6.36 8.49 -12.83
CA PRO A 196 7.39 8.86 -11.86
C PRO A 196 6.82 9.55 -10.60
N VAL A 197 5.53 9.89 -10.60
CA VAL A 197 4.86 10.65 -9.54
C VAL A 197 3.67 9.90 -8.97
N ILE A 198 3.55 9.92 -7.66
CA ILE A 198 2.43 9.40 -6.86
C ILE A 198 1.69 10.60 -6.27
N TYR A 199 0.36 10.57 -6.30
CA TYR A 199 -0.47 11.55 -5.60
C TYR A 199 -1.00 10.91 -4.33
N PHE A 200 -0.73 11.53 -3.18
CA PHE A 200 -1.29 11.12 -1.90
C PHE A 200 -1.78 12.35 -1.15
N ASP A 201 -3.09 12.51 -1.18
CA ASP A 201 -3.77 13.54 -0.42
C ASP A 201 -4.00 13.01 0.99
N THR A 202 -3.57 13.74 2.00
CA THR A 202 -4.08 13.50 3.35
C THR A 202 -5.46 14.14 3.44
N ILE A 203 -6.20 13.83 4.51
CA ILE A 203 -7.47 14.53 4.79
C ILE A 203 -7.31 16.05 4.95
N TYR A 204 -6.08 16.57 5.09
CA TYR A 204 -5.79 17.99 5.33
C TYR A 204 -5.12 18.70 4.17
N GLN A 205 -4.35 17.99 3.33
CA GLN A 205 -3.48 18.59 2.32
C GLN A 205 -3.39 17.73 1.07
N THR A 206 -3.29 18.39 -0.08
CA THR A 206 -3.01 17.72 -1.35
C THR A 206 -1.51 17.63 -1.57
N ASN A 207 -0.99 16.45 -1.92
CA ASN A 207 0.45 16.27 -2.06
C ASN A 207 0.81 15.39 -3.27
N ALA A 208 1.87 15.78 -3.97
CA ALA A 208 2.54 14.97 -4.97
C ALA A 208 3.87 14.43 -4.41
N TRP A 209 4.28 13.26 -4.89
CA TRP A 209 5.46 12.55 -4.41
C TRP A 209 6.26 11.98 -5.58
N LYS A 210 7.54 12.29 -5.67
CA LYS A 210 8.46 11.83 -6.72
C LYS A 210 9.13 10.54 -6.31
N ILE A 211 9.02 9.48 -7.11
CA ILE A 211 9.62 8.17 -6.80
C ILE A 211 11.16 8.29 -6.79
N ILE A 212 11.76 7.85 -5.68
CA ILE A 212 13.20 7.90 -5.43
C ILE A 212 13.87 6.53 -5.36
N SER A 213 13.10 5.47 -5.10
CA SER A 213 13.61 4.11 -4.96
C SER A 213 12.52 3.08 -5.25
N VAL A 214 12.90 1.99 -5.94
CA VAL A 214 12.06 0.82 -6.18
C VAL A 214 12.89 -0.42 -5.92
N PHE A 215 12.44 -1.36 -5.10
CA PHE A 215 13.18 -2.60 -4.86
C PHE A 215 12.31 -3.74 -4.36
N ILE A 216 12.90 -4.93 -4.37
CA ILE A 216 12.32 -6.14 -3.78
C ILE A 216 13.13 -6.56 -2.55
N THR A 217 12.46 -7.07 -1.52
CA THR A 217 13.11 -7.50 -0.27
C THR A 217 12.26 -8.53 0.47
N ASN A 218 12.81 -9.19 1.49
CA ASN A 218 12.06 -10.06 2.40
C ASN A 218 11.12 -9.24 3.29
N GLY A 219 9.95 -9.79 3.61
CA GLY A 219 8.93 -9.13 4.44
C GLY A 219 9.15 -9.28 5.94
N SER A 220 10.09 -10.13 6.36
CA SER A 220 10.37 -10.39 7.78
C SER A 220 11.79 -10.88 8.01
N SER A 221 12.28 -10.76 9.24
CA SER A 221 13.59 -11.26 9.67
C SER A 221 13.61 -12.75 9.99
N ALA A 222 12.57 -13.51 9.61
CA ALA A 222 12.41 -14.90 10.03
C ALA A 222 13.43 -15.85 9.37
N GLU A 223 13.81 -15.57 8.13
CA GLU A 223 14.70 -16.44 7.34
C GLU A 223 16.06 -15.80 7.01
N GLU A 224 16.16 -14.47 7.03
CA GLU A 224 17.37 -13.71 6.70
C GLU A 224 17.33 -12.30 7.33
N PRO A 225 18.47 -11.58 7.39
CA PRO A 225 18.48 -10.20 7.87
C PRO A 225 17.46 -9.34 7.13
N PHE A 226 16.69 -8.55 7.88
CA PHE A 226 15.66 -7.66 7.36
C PHE A 226 16.14 -6.22 7.45
N PHE A 227 16.09 -5.51 6.32
CA PHE A 227 16.20 -4.06 6.33
C PHE A 227 14.81 -3.49 6.59
N ASP A 228 14.64 -2.87 7.76
CA ASP A 228 13.35 -2.29 8.16
C ASP A 228 13.03 -1.02 7.37
N TYR A 229 12.54 -1.20 6.15
CA TYR A 229 12.05 -0.14 5.28
C TYR A 229 10.71 0.47 5.78
N THR A 230 10.08 -0.14 6.79
CA THR A 230 8.82 0.33 7.40
C THR A 230 9.05 1.32 8.55
N ARG A 231 10.32 1.60 8.85
CA ARG A 231 10.71 2.59 9.86
C ARG A 231 10.14 3.97 9.53
N SER A 232 9.41 4.54 10.49
CA SER A 232 8.71 5.83 10.37
C SER A 232 9.33 6.96 11.19
N GLU A 233 10.13 6.63 12.21
CA GLU A 233 10.73 7.57 13.16
C GLU A 233 12.26 7.52 13.14
N PHE A 234 12.88 8.69 13.26
CA PHE A 234 14.34 8.88 13.15
C PHE A 234 14.87 9.72 14.32
N VAL A 235 16.06 9.37 14.80
CA VAL A 235 16.68 10.06 15.94
C VAL A 235 17.11 11.47 15.57
N ASP A 236 17.67 11.62 14.36
CA ASP A 236 18.15 12.88 13.82
C ASP A 236 18.25 12.82 12.28
N SER A 237 18.71 13.93 11.68
CA SER A 237 18.93 14.06 10.24
C SER A 237 19.92 13.04 9.67
N SER A 238 20.97 12.68 10.42
CA SER A 238 21.99 11.73 9.97
C SER A 238 21.42 10.31 9.90
N ASP A 239 20.63 9.93 10.89
CA ASP A 239 19.91 8.66 10.93
C ASP A 239 18.91 8.53 9.77
N PHE A 240 18.16 9.61 9.46
CA PHE A 240 17.29 9.65 8.29
C PHE A 240 18.05 9.55 6.96
N LEU A 241 19.14 10.30 6.78
CA LEU A 241 19.95 10.24 5.55
C LEU A 241 20.62 8.87 5.37
N ASN A 242 21.06 8.23 6.46
CA ASN A 242 21.53 6.84 6.44
C ASN A 242 20.42 5.88 5.96
N PHE A 243 19.19 6.05 6.46
CA PHE A 243 18.05 5.26 6.00
C PHE A 243 17.77 5.47 4.50
N VAL A 244 17.76 6.72 4.04
CA VAL A 244 17.61 7.08 2.61
C VAL A 244 18.72 6.45 1.76
N TYR A 245 19.97 6.49 2.21
CA TYR A 245 21.07 5.85 1.53
C TYR A 245 20.84 4.32 1.41
N GLN A 246 20.39 3.67 2.49
CA GLN A 246 20.04 2.25 2.46
C GLN A 246 18.89 1.93 1.48
N LEU A 247 17.93 2.85 1.28
CA LEU A 247 16.89 2.74 0.26
C LEU A 247 17.46 2.90 -1.15
N LYS A 248 18.36 3.87 -1.37
CA LYS A 248 18.96 4.17 -2.68
C LYS A 248 19.88 3.04 -3.16
N VAL A 249 20.71 2.44 -2.30
CA VAL A 249 21.59 1.32 -2.68
C VAL A 249 20.82 0.02 -2.97
N ARG A 250 19.58 -0.12 -2.46
CA ARG A 250 18.68 -1.24 -2.78
C ARG A 250 17.86 -0.98 -4.04
N SER A 251 17.71 0.29 -4.42
CA SER A 251 16.92 0.68 -5.58
C SER A 251 17.47 0.05 -6.86
N ILE A 252 16.57 -0.52 -7.66
CA ILE A 252 16.88 -0.99 -9.01
C ILE A 252 17.21 0.15 -9.98
N TYR A 253 16.86 1.39 -9.64
CA TYR A 253 17.14 2.58 -10.47
C TYR A 253 17.80 3.72 -9.68
N ASN A 254 18.65 4.48 -10.35
CA ASN A 254 18.94 5.86 -9.96
C ASN A 254 17.97 6.77 -10.71
N THR A 255 17.02 7.38 -10.00
CA THR A 255 16.00 8.27 -10.58
C THR A 255 16.45 9.71 -10.75
N ASN A 256 17.65 10.08 -10.24
CA ASN A 256 18.15 11.45 -10.14
C ASN A 256 17.22 12.43 -9.40
N VAL A 257 16.23 11.92 -8.66
CA VAL A 257 15.44 12.73 -7.73
C VAL A 257 16.25 12.88 -6.44
N ASP A 258 16.52 14.14 -6.10
CA ASP A 258 17.24 14.55 -4.92
C ASP A 258 16.42 14.37 -3.64
N ILE A 259 17.10 14.36 -2.50
CA ILE A 259 16.47 14.28 -1.18
C ILE A 259 17.42 14.82 -0.11
N ASN A 260 16.86 15.57 0.84
CA ASN A 260 17.54 16.17 1.98
C ASN A 260 16.83 15.81 3.28
N GLU A 261 17.47 16.11 4.41
CA GLU A 261 17.06 15.68 5.75
C GLU A 261 15.70 16.21 6.20
N ASN A 262 15.22 17.30 5.60
CA ASN A 262 13.94 17.91 5.93
C ASN A 262 12.77 17.33 5.12
N ASP A 263 13.05 16.54 4.08
CA ASP A 263 12.02 15.95 3.23
C ASP A 263 11.23 14.85 3.94
N GLN A 264 10.03 14.56 3.42
CA GLN A 264 9.16 13.48 3.88
C GLN A 264 9.11 12.38 2.83
N LEU A 265 9.00 11.12 3.28
CA LEU A 265 8.86 9.95 2.44
C LEU A 265 7.47 9.34 2.52
N ILE A 266 7.06 8.68 1.44
CA ILE A 266 5.96 7.73 1.40
C ILE A 266 6.51 6.41 0.87
N THR A 267 6.17 5.32 1.56
CA THR A 267 6.60 3.97 1.24
C THR A 267 5.37 3.12 0.95
N LEU A 268 5.26 2.62 -0.28
CA LEU A 268 4.20 1.71 -0.69
C LEU A 268 4.75 0.28 -0.71
N SER A 269 4.13 -0.62 0.05
CA SER A 269 4.56 -2.01 0.16
C SER A 269 3.46 -2.97 -0.26
N THR A 270 3.83 -3.97 -1.05
CA THR A 270 2.96 -5.09 -1.42
C THR A 270 3.72 -6.40 -1.52
N CYS A 271 3.04 -7.54 -1.42
CA CYS A 271 3.66 -8.85 -1.66
C CYS A 271 4.12 -8.98 -3.12
N THR A 272 5.27 -9.62 -3.36
CA THR A 272 5.64 -10.11 -4.69
C THR A 272 5.56 -11.65 -4.72
N TYR A 273 5.31 -12.21 -5.91
CA TYR A 273 5.27 -13.65 -6.14
C TYR A 273 6.62 -14.24 -6.56
N GLU A 274 7.67 -13.42 -6.62
CA GLU A 274 9.02 -13.85 -7.01
C GLU A 274 9.63 -14.84 -6.02
N LEU A 275 9.57 -14.50 -4.74
CA LEU A 275 10.05 -15.35 -3.65
C LEU A 275 9.01 -15.38 -2.51
N PRO A 276 8.90 -16.50 -1.77
CA PRO A 276 8.04 -16.57 -0.60
C PRO A 276 8.35 -15.46 0.41
N ASP A 277 7.31 -14.80 0.90
CA ASP A 277 7.38 -13.66 1.83
C ASP A 277 8.17 -12.45 1.30
N TYR A 278 8.33 -12.28 -0.01
CA TYR A 278 8.97 -11.06 -0.52
C TYR A 278 7.95 -9.94 -0.69
N ARG A 279 8.47 -8.72 -0.67
CA ARG A 279 7.74 -7.47 -0.88
C ARG A 279 8.36 -6.72 -2.04
N ASN A 280 7.50 -6.09 -2.86
CA ASN A 280 7.89 -5.02 -3.76
C ASN A 280 7.59 -3.69 -3.06
N VAL A 281 8.59 -2.82 -3.02
CA VAL A 281 8.56 -1.57 -2.27
C VAL A 281 8.87 -0.42 -3.22
N VAL A 282 7.97 0.57 -3.28
CA VAL A 282 8.14 1.82 -4.00
C VAL A 282 8.19 2.96 -2.99
N ILE A 283 9.25 3.77 -3.03
CA ILE A 283 9.44 4.90 -2.14
C ILE A 283 9.47 6.18 -2.96
N ALA A 284 8.72 7.18 -2.50
CA ALA A 284 8.70 8.50 -3.08
C ALA A 284 8.94 9.60 -2.03
N ARG A 285 9.50 10.71 -2.48
CA ARG A 285 9.73 11.93 -1.69
C ARG A 285 8.63 12.93 -1.98
N LYS A 286 8.08 13.57 -0.94
CA LYS A 286 7.12 14.66 -1.08
C LYS A 286 7.72 15.80 -1.92
N VAL A 287 6.98 16.29 -2.92
CA VAL A 287 7.35 17.48 -3.68
C VAL A 287 7.38 18.68 -2.73
N ARG A 288 8.46 19.45 -2.76
CA ARG A 288 8.66 20.61 -1.88
C ARG A 288 7.83 21.80 -2.36
N ASP A 289 7.60 22.76 -1.47
CA ASP A 289 6.94 24.01 -1.84
C ASP A 289 7.74 24.73 -2.95
N ASN A 290 7.06 25.16 -4.00
CA ASN A 290 7.65 25.80 -5.20
C ASN A 290 8.60 24.89 -6.02
N GLU A 291 8.55 23.58 -5.82
CA GLU A 291 9.24 22.62 -6.69
C GLU A 291 8.31 22.13 -7.81
N GLU A 292 8.81 22.11 -9.04
CA GLU A 292 8.09 21.50 -10.17
C GLU A 292 7.81 20.02 -9.91
N ILE A 293 6.62 19.54 -10.26
CA ILE A 293 6.21 18.14 -10.03
C ILE A 293 6.92 17.19 -11.00
N ASP A 294 7.35 17.68 -12.16
CA ASP A 294 7.95 16.87 -13.21
C ASP A 294 9.27 16.21 -12.76
N VAL A 295 9.51 15.02 -13.31
CA VAL A 295 10.73 14.24 -13.12
C VAL A 295 11.40 14.06 -14.47
N ASP A 296 12.69 14.36 -14.54
CA ASP A 296 13.52 14.12 -15.74
C ASP A 296 13.84 12.62 -15.87
N VAL A 297 12.84 11.86 -16.30
CA VAL A 297 12.89 10.39 -16.37
C VAL A 297 13.90 9.86 -17.39
N GLU A 298 14.39 10.70 -18.30
CA GLU A 298 15.44 10.32 -19.26
C GLU A 298 16.83 10.23 -18.64
N LYS A 299 17.04 10.88 -17.49
CA LYS A 299 18.27 10.69 -16.70
C LYS A 299 18.28 9.38 -15.91
N THR A 300 17.13 8.71 -15.77
CA THR A 300 17.02 7.49 -14.97
C THR A 300 17.86 6.35 -15.54
N THR A 301 18.70 5.76 -14.71
CA THR A 301 19.57 4.63 -15.08
C THR A 301 19.29 3.41 -14.21
N LYS A 302 19.62 2.22 -14.73
CA LYS A 302 19.60 0.99 -13.92
C LYS A 302 20.80 0.96 -12.97
N ASN A 303 20.53 0.67 -11.71
CA ASN A 303 21.55 0.48 -10.68
C ASN A 303 22.03 -0.97 -10.61
N ASN A 304 23.10 -1.20 -9.83
CA ASN A 304 23.45 -2.51 -9.31
C ASN A 304 22.93 -2.63 -7.87
N PRO A 305 21.65 -3.00 -7.67
CA PRO A 305 21.01 -2.97 -6.37
C PRO A 305 21.58 -4.01 -5.40
N LEU A 306 21.61 -3.64 -4.12
CA LEU A 306 21.82 -4.59 -3.03
C LEU A 306 20.54 -5.39 -2.77
N TYR A 307 20.49 -6.63 -3.27
CA TYR A 307 19.46 -7.59 -2.86
C TYR A 307 19.77 -8.29 -1.54
N THR A 308 18.80 -9.05 -1.05
CA THR A 308 18.89 -9.95 0.10
C THR A 308 19.75 -11.18 -0.22
N GLU A 309 20.23 -11.88 0.81
CA GLU A 309 21.06 -13.07 0.62
C GLU A 309 20.34 -14.18 -0.13
N ARG A 310 19.06 -14.43 0.22
CA ARG A 310 18.25 -15.45 -0.42
C ARG A 310 18.05 -15.15 -1.91
N TYR A 311 17.89 -13.88 -2.28
CA TYR A 311 17.82 -13.50 -3.69
C TYR A 311 19.07 -13.96 -4.45
N TYR A 312 20.28 -13.66 -3.95
CA TYR A 312 21.53 -14.12 -4.59
C TYR A 312 21.67 -15.64 -4.59
N ARG A 313 21.21 -16.34 -3.54
CA ARG A 313 21.21 -17.81 -3.53
C ARG A 313 20.28 -18.40 -4.59
N THR A 314 19.16 -17.74 -4.89
CA THR A 314 18.18 -18.24 -5.88
C THR A 314 18.53 -17.86 -7.31
N TYR A 315 18.92 -16.61 -7.55
CA TYR A 315 19.12 -16.08 -8.90
C TYR A 315 20.60 -15.92 -9.30
N GLY A 316 21.53 -16.14 -8.37
CA GLY A 316 22.96 -15.88 -8.57
C GLY A 316 23.32 -14.40 -8.46
N GLY A 317 24.53 -14.05 -8.87
CA GLY A 317 25.07 -12.69 -8.77
C GLY A 317 26.02 -12.49 -7.59
N THR A 318 26.49 -11.25 -7.41
CA THR A 318 27.38 -10.89 -6.30
C THR A 318 26.91 -9.56 -5.73
N PRO A 319 26.72 -9.44 -4.41
CA PRO A 319 26.29 -8.19 -3.81
C PRO A 319 27.28 -7.06 -4.10
N PRO A 320 26.79 -5.84 -4.39
CA PRO A 320 27.65 -4.66 -4.45
C PRO A 320 28.34 -4.45 -3.10
N LYS A 321 29.52 -3.84 -3.13
CA LYS A 321 30.13 -3.31 -1.91
C LYS A 321 29.38 -2.04 -1.53
N VAL A 322 28.78 -2.03 -0.35
CA VAL A 322 28.06 -0.88 0.19
C VAL A 322 28.82 -0.38 1.40
N SER A 323 29.36 0.83 1.31
CA SER A 323 29.98 1.58 2.40
C SER A 323 28.92 2.28 3.26
N SER A 324 29.30 2.95 4.34
CA SER A 324 28.41 3.85 5.06
C SER A 324 28.03 5.08 4.23
N PHE A 325 26.93 5.75 4.57
CA PHE A 325 26.54 7.02 3.94
C PHE A 325 27.68 8.05 4.00
N GLU A 326 28.35 8.17 5.15
CA GLU A 326 29.42 9.14 5.35
C GLU A 326 30.65 8.84 4.47
N GLU A 327 31.04 7.56 4.36
CA GLU A 327 32.12 7.14 3.47
C GLU A 327 31.77 7.38 1.99
N ALA A 328 30.55 7.02 1.57
CA ALA A 328 30.07 7.25 0.20
C ALA A 328 29.99 8.75 -0.12
N LEU A 329 29.57 9.58 0.83
CA LEU A 329 29.54 11.03 0.70
C LEU A 329 30.95 11.60 0.55
N GLN A 330 31.89 11.19 1.40
CA GLN A 330 33.29 11.62 1.32
C GLN A 330 33.98 11.17 0.03
N ALA A 331 33.59 10.01 -0.50
CA ALA A 331 34.08 9.49 -1.78
C ALA A 331 33.45 10.18 -3.01
N GLY A 332 32.44 11.04 -2.83
CA GLY A 332 31.73 11.71 -3.93
C GLY A 332 30.83 10.76 -4.72
N GLU A 333 30.37 9.66 -4.11
CA GLU A 333 29.52 8.65 -4.73
C GLU A 333 28.01 9.00 -4.63
N ILE A 334 27.68 10.08 -3.93
CA ILE A 334 26.30 10.53 -3.69
C ILE A 334 25.98 11.74 -4.56
N ASP A 335 25.08 11.55 -5.52
CA ASP A 335 24.64 12.56 -6.49
C ASP A 335 23.24 13.15 -6.18
N TRP A 336 22.54 12.56 -5.20
CA TRP A 336 21.15 12.90 -4.85
C TRP A 336 21.01 13.75 -3.58
N TYR A 337 22.09 14.00 -2.84
CA TYR A 337 22.08 14.80 -1.61
C TYR A 337 22.83 16.11 -1.84
N ASN A 338 22.24 17.23 -1.41
CA ASN A 338 22.90 18.53 -1.45
C ASN A 338 22.80 19.21 -0.07
N PRO A 339 23.89 19.22 0.73
CA PRO A 339 23.87 19.83 2.07
C PRO A 339 23.64 21.34 2.06
N ASP A 340 23.86 22.00 0.92
CA ASP A 340 23.66 23.44 0.76
C ASP A 340 22.24 23.79 0.25
N TYR A 341 21.34 22.80 0.13
CA TYR A 341 19.98 23.04 -0.32
C TYR A 341 19.21 23.93 0.66
N ASN A 342 18.87 25.15 0.22
CA ASN A 342 18.06 26.09 0.98
C ASN A 342 16.70 26.31 0.27
N PRO A 343 15.59 25.86 0.87
CA PRO A 343 14.26 25.94 0.25
C PRO A 343 13.75 27.38 0.01
N VAL A 344 14.41 28.40 0.56
CA VAL A 344 13.95 29.81 0.55
C VAL A 344 14.41 30.60 -0.69
N SER A 345 15.12 29.98 -1.66
CA SER A 345 15.84 30.72 -2.71
C SER A 345 15.21 30.77 -4.11
N HIS A 346 13.99 30.25 -4.32
CA HIS A 346 13.27 30.49 -5.57
C HIS A 346 12.28 31.66 -5.42
N PRO A 347 12.55 32.83 -6.05
CA PRO A 347 11.57 33.91 -6.08
C PRO A 347 10.36 33.41 -6.87
N ALA A 348 9.17 33.64 -6.32
CA ALA A 348 7.92 33.48 -7.04
C ALA A 348 8.04 34.16 -8.41
N SER A 349 8.21 33.36 -9.48
CA SER A 349 8.10 33.86 -10.84
C SER A 349 6.64 34.22 -11.05
N ALA A 350 6.36 35.52 -10.93
CA ALA A 350 5.11 36.12 -11.35
C ALA A 350 4.84 35.75 -12.81
N TYR A 351 3.76 35.02 -13.08
CA TYR A 351 2.94 35.13 -14.29
C TYR A 351 1.50 34.77 -13.98
#